data_AF-A0A8S1NWW7-F1
#
_entry.id   AF-A0A8S1NWW7-F1
#
_cell.length_a   1.000
_cell.length_b   1.000
_cell.length_c   1.000
_cell.angle_alpha   90.00
_cell.angle_beta   90.00
_cell.angle_gamma   90.00
#
_symmetry.space_group_name_H-M   'P 1'
#
loop_
_entity.id
_entity.type
_entity.pdbx_description
1 polymer ?
#
loop_
_entity_poly.entity_id
_entity_poly.type
_entity_poly.pdbx_seq_one_letter_code
_entity_poly.pdbx_strand_id
1 'polypeptide(L)'
;MNSSAILRDLIVDPTNIDQNLLCLICQELVIDPKECSQCQNLFCSDCITSWLQQKKKCPYNCSDEIQLKNPHRIVKNSISQIEVKCLNKGCDKQMQIQSLDSHLLQCEYVETKCPFPECDFKDSLKQIKIHQLNCEHRTKNCEKCEGTYKINQEHDCLIHLLKKLKLQEENQLAYQKKTDQIIMDLVERLNQLENLQKGSNKPKCYQGHVLNWIYPKKGIQCEQCKQANDNVRYICEPCRIGYCQRCKQPEFKGNVCPSNHVLQFSQKPGFGLRCDFCRLNIYSKGDSVYSDRSCDFDICNTCFQKLKVMK
;
A
#
# COMPACT_ATOMS: atom_id res chain seq x y z
N MET A 1 -23.70 4.88 19.82
CA MET A 1 -25.14 5.23 19.78
C MET A 1 -25.20 6.73 19.65
N ASN A 2 -25.36 7.27 18.43
CA ASN A 2 -24.90 8.63 18.14
C ASN A 2 -26.06 9.60 17.85
N SER A 3 -27.22 9.42 18.49
CA SER A 3 -28.32 10.34 18.31
C SER A 3 -28.96 10.67 19.66
N SER A 4 -28.82 11.93 20.05
CA SER A 4 -29.38 12.50 21.29
C SER A 4 -30.90 12.27 21.39
N ALA A 5 -31.61 12.27 20.26
CA ALA A 5 -33.03 11.97 20.19
C ALA A 5 -33.40 10.54 20.66
N ILE A 6 -32.62 9.52 20.27
CA ILE A 6 -32.92 8.12 20.65
C ILE A 6 -32.73 7.94 22.15
N LEU A 7 -31.72 8.59 22.73
CA LEU A 7 -31.45 8.48 24.17
C LEU A 7 -32.56 9.17 24.99
N ARG A 8 -33.13 10.28 24.51
CA ARG A 8 -34.21 11.02 25.18
C ARG A 8 -35.45 10.15 25.44
N ASP A 9 -35.89 9.42 24.41
CA ASP A 9 -37.10 8.59 24.49
C ASP A 9 -36.96 7.41 25.45
N LEU A 10 -35.72 7.06 25.79
CA LEU A 10 -35.42 5.98 26.72
C LEU A 10 -35.38 6.46 28.18
N ILE A 11 -35.30 7.76 28.47
CA ILE A 11 -35.19 8.25 29.85
C ILE A 11 -36.47 7.91 30.64
N VAL A 12 -36.31 7.37 31.84
CA VAL A 12 -37.43 6.92 32.68
C VAL A 12 -38.30 8.10 33.12
N ASP A 13 -37.66 9.17 33.59
CA ASP A 13 -38.29 10.43 34.00
C ASP A 13 -37.66 11.60 33.24
N PRO A 14 -38.13 11.89 32.02
CA PRO A 14 -37.57 12.96 31.20
C PRO A 14 -37.88 14.36 31.74
N THR A 15 -38.84 14.50 32.67
CA THR A 15 -39.22 15.78 33.27
C THR A 15 -38.34 16.18 34.46
N ASN A 16 -37.61 15.23 35.03
CA ASN A 16 -36.77 15.39 36.21
C ASN A 16 -35.28 15.24 35.86
N ILE A 17 -34.85 15.83 34.75
CA ILE A 17 -33.44 15.92 34.38
C ILE A 17 -32.94 17.31 34.78
N ASP A 18 -31.78 17.37 35.44
CA ASP A 18 -31.10 18.62 35.70
C ASP A 18 -30.83 19.37 34.37
N GLN A 19 -31.39 20.57 34.24
CA GLN A 19 -31.28 21.40 33.04
C GLN A 19 -29.82 21.72 32.69
N ASN A 20 -28.91 21.68 33.67
CA ASN A 20 -27.47 21.88 33.45
C ASN A 20 -26.82 20.72 32.68
N LEU A 21 -27.49 19.57 32.54
CA LEU A 21 -27.04 18.42 31.75
C LEU A 21 -27.55 18.45 30.31
N LEU A 22 -28.36 19.46 29.95
CA LEU A 22 -28.89 19.62 28.61
C LEU A 22 -27.91 20.41 27.74
N CYS A 23 -27.82 20.03 26.47
CA CYS A 23 -27.06 20.78 25.49
C CYS A 23 -27.80 22.07 25.12
N LEU A 24 -27.12 23.22 25.17
CA LEU A 24 -27.74 24.51 24.82
C LEU A 24 -28.13 24.67 23.33
N ILE A 25 -27.66 23.78 22.45
CA ILE A 25 -27.98 23.85 21.01
C ILE A 25 -29.22 23.01 20.69
N CYS A 26 -29.22 21.71 21.04
CA CYS A 26 -30.34 20.82 20.74
C CYS A 26 -31.40 20.77 21.85
N GLN A 27 -31.10 21.30 23.05
CA GLN A 27 -31.96 21.27 24.24
C GLN A 27 -32.30 19.87 24.75
N GLU A 28 -31.46 18.90 24.40
CA GLU A 28 -31.57 17.49 24.81
C GLU A 28 -30.45 17.10 25.77
N LEU A 29 -30.59 15.95 26.44
CA LEU A 29 -29.51 15.37 27.24
C LEU A 29 -28.23 15.26 26.41
N VAL A 30 -27.14 15.77 26.99
CA VAL A 30 -25.86 15.87 26.29
C VAL A 30 -25.24 14.50 25.98
N ILE A 31 -24.83 14.29 24.71
CA ILE A 31 -24.05 13.12 24.28
C ILE A 31 -22.62 13.54 23.99
N ASP A 32 -21.65 12.77 24.49
CA ASP A 32 -20.22 13.06 24.41
C ASP A 32 -19.90 14.52 24.77
N PRO A 33 -20.21 14.92 26.02
CA PRO A 33 -20.29 16.32 26.40
C PRO A 33 -18.97 17.08 26.23
N LYS A 34 -19.11 18.31 25.73
CA LYS A 34 -18.07 19.34 25.67
C LYS A 34 -18.51 20.54 26.50
N GLU A 35 -17.60 21.07 27.30
CA GLU A 35 -17.83 22.22 28.18
C GLU A 35 -17.04 23.42 27.65
N CYS A 36 -17.66 24.59 27.59
CA CYS A 36 -16.93 25.83 27.30
C CYS A 36 -16.07 26.23 28.49
N SER A 37 -14.77 26.48 28.26
CA SER A 37 -13.84 26.87 29.34
C SER A 37 -14.20 28.19 30.05
N GLN A 38 -14.97 29.07 29.39
CA GLN A 38 -15.33 30.40 29.91
C GLN A 38 -16.68 30.40 30.64
N CYS A 39 -17.76 29.98 29.97
CA CYS A 39 -19.11 30.00 30.54
C CYS A 39 -19.57 28.68 31.16
N GLN A 40 -18.77 27.61 31.07
CA GLN A 40 -19.05 26.28 31.64
C GLN A 40 -20.33 25.60 31.12
N ASN A 41 -20.96 26.15 30.07
CA ASN A 41 -22.12 25.55 29.43
C ASN A 41 -21.74 24.26 28.66
N LEU A 42 -22.68 23.31 28.66
CA LEU A 42 -22.52 22.01 28.01
C LEU A 42 -23.11 21.97 26.60
N PHE A 43 -22.42 21.23 25.73
CA PHE A 43 -22.84 20.96 24.37
C PHE A 43 -22.54 19.51 23.98
N CYS A 44 -23.38 18.92 23.12
CA CYS A 44 -23.03 17.65 22.49
C CYS A 44 -21.82 17.87 21.57
N SER A 45 -20.91 16.89 21.48
CA SER A 45 -19.73 17.00 20.62
C SER A 45 -20.09 17.33 19.18
N ASP A 46 -21.12 16.69 18.64
CA ASP A 46 -21.57 16.94 17.26
C ASP A 46 -22.21 18.32 17.11
N CYS A 47 -23.10 18.71 18.03
CA CYS A 47 -23.78 20.00 17.99
C CYS A 47 -22.79 21.17 17.99
N ILE A 48 -21.80 21.15 18.88
CA ILE A 48 -20.83 22.24 18.96
C ILE A 48 -19.89 22.23 17.76
N THR A 49 -19.48 21.05 17.28
CA THR A 49 -18.66 20.93 16.07
C THR A 49 -19.37 21.56 14.87
N SER A 50 -20.65 21.22 14.65
CA SER A 50 -21.46 21.79 13.56
C SER A 50 -21.66 23.29 13.69
N TRP A 51 -21.85 23.81 14.91
CA TRP A 51 -21.95 25.25 15.14
C TRP A 51 -20.65 25.98 14.79
N LEU A 52 -19.51 25.45 15.23
CA LEU A 52 -18.20 26.07 15.02
C LEU A 52 -17.75 26.09 13.56
N GLN A 53 -18.27 25.19 12.72
CA GLN A 53 -18.09 25.25 11.28
C GLN A 53 -18.71 26.52 10.66
N GLN A 54 -19.80 27.02 11.22
CA GLN A 54 -20.51 28.20 10.70
C GLN A 54 -20.14 29.48 11.45
N LYS A 55 -19.95 29.40 12.77
CA LYS A 55 -19.72 30.53 13.67
C LYS A 55 -18.60 30.18 14.64
N LYS A 56 -17.45 30.87 14.55
CA LYS A 56 -16.28 30.63 15.42
C LYS A 56 -16.42 31.15 16.86
N LYS A 57 -17.63 31.43 17.31
CA LYS A 57 -17.93 32.00 18.63
C LYS A 57 -18.79 31.04 19.46
N CYS A 58 -18.77 31.22 20.78
CA CYS A 58 -19.63 30.45 21.66
C CYS A 58 -21.12 30.67 21.31
N PRO A 59 -21.97 29.61 21.26
CA PRO A 59 -23.41 29.77 21.07
C PRO A 59 -24.07 30.67 22.13
N TYR A 60 -23.51 30.71 23.33
CA TYR A 60 -23.95 31.58 24.43
C TYR A 60 -23.32 32.99 24.42
N ASN A 61 -22.53 33.31 23.39
CA ASN A 61 -21.88 34.60 23.18
C ASN A 61 -21.02 35.10 24.36
N CYS A 62 -20.41 34.18 25.12
CA CYS A 62 -19.58 34.53 26.28
C CYS A 62 -18.15 35.00 25.92
N SER A 63 -17.67 34.68 24.72
CA SER A 63 -16.34 35.07 24.23
C SER A 63 -16.26 34.96 22.72
N ASP A 64 -15.38 35.75 22.11
CA ASP A 64 -15.10 35.78 20.67
C ASP A 64 -14.29 34.56 20.20
N GLU A 65 -13.49 33.95 21.09
CA GLU A 65 -12.75 32.72 20.83
C GLU A 65 -13.19 31.64 21.82
N ILE A 66 -13.87 30.60 21.32
CA ILE A 66 -14.32 29.48 22.15
C ILE A 66 -13.21 28.45 22.34
N GLN A 67 -12.96 28.12 23.61
CA GLN A 67 -12.13 26.99 24.02
C GLN A 67 -13.03 25.91 24.63
N LEU A 68 -12.94 24.68 24.11
CA LEU A 68 -13.71 23.53 24.58
C LEU A 68 -12.82 22.60 25.38
N LYS A 69 -13.34 22.13 26.52
CA LYS A 69 -12.70 21.13 27.37
C LYS A 69 -13.68 19.99 27.65
N ASN A 70 -13.16 18.91 28.20
CA ASN A 70 -14.01 17.86 28.75
C ASN A 70 -14.64 18.35 30.05
N PRO A 71 -15.92 18.02 30.31
CA PRO A 71 -16.58 18.43 31.55
C PRO A 71 -15.97 17.71 32.75
N HIS A 72 -16.19 18.30 33.93
CA HIS A 72 -15.74 17.73 35.19
C HIS A 72 -16.32 16.33 35.44
N ARG A 73 -15.60 15.49 36.19
CA ARG A 73 -16.02 14.10 36.48
C ARG A 73 -17.43 14.03 37.11
N ILE A 74 -17.79 15.01 37.94
CA ILE A 74 -19.12 15.07 38.57
C ILE A 74 -20.22 15.11 37.51
N VAL A 75 -20.11 15.97 36.49
CA VAL A 75 -21.09 16.07 35.39
C VAL A 75 -21.18 14.74 34.64
N LYS A 76 -20.05 14.11 34.32
CA LYS A 76 -20.02 12.80 33.64
C LYS A 76 -20.69 11.71 34.47
N ASN A 77 -20.44 11.70 35.78
CA ASN A 77 -21.07 10.76 36.71
C ASN A 77 -22.58 11.01 36.77
N SER A 78 -23.03 12.27 36.89
CA SER A 78 -24.45 12.62 36.90
C SER A 78 -25.17 12.11 35.66
N ILE A 79 -24.61 12.32 34.46
CA ILE A 79 -25.15 11.77 33.21
C ILE A 79 -25.18 10.24 33.26
N SER A 80 -24.11 9.61 33.72
CA SER A 80 -23.98 8.15 33.78
C SER A 80 -25.01 7.48 34.71
N GLN A 81 -25.49 8.20 35.73
CA GLN A 81 -26.46 7.72 36.72
C GLN A 81 -27.92 7.91 36.29
N ILE A 82 -28.20 8.64 35.20
CA ILE A 82 -29.57 8.82 34.70
C ILE A 82 -30.18 7.46 34.37
N GLU A 83 -31.42 7.25 34.81
CA GLU A 83 -32.16 6.04 34.55
C GLU A 83 -32.80 6.05 33.15
N VAL A 84 -32.57 4.96 32.42
CA VAL A 84 -33.07 4.71 31.08
C VAL A 84 -33.72 3.33 31.00
N LYS A 85 -34.71 3.22 30.12
CA LYS A 85 -35.39 1.99 29.70
C LYS A 85 -34.61 1.32 28.59
N CYS A 86 -34.75 0.01 28.48
CA CYS A 86 -34.24 -0.73 27.34
C CYS A 86 -34.91 -0.27 26.02
N LEU A 87 -34.13 -0.20 24.93
CA LEU A 87 -34.64 0.12 23.60
C LEU A 87 -35.39 -1.06 22.93
N ASN A 88 -35.14 -2.28 23.38
CA ASN A 88 -35.73 -3.48 22.78
C ASN A 88 -37.19 -3.62 23.22
N LYS A 89 -38.10 -3.73 22.25
CA LYS A 89 -39.54 -3.88 22.49
C LYS A 89 -39.81 -5.10 23.38
N GLY A 90 -40.59 -4.92 24.43
CA GLY A 90 -40.94 -5.96 25.40
C GLY A 90 -39.95 -6.13 26.56
N CYS A 91 -38.86 -5.36 26.61
CA CYS A 91 -37.97 -5.34 27.77
C CYS A 91 -38.34 -4.21 28.74
N ASP A 92 -38.91 -4.57 29.89
CA ASP A 92 -39.30 -3.61 30.93
C ASP A 92 -38.15 -3.20 31.88
N LYS A 93 -36.91 -3.60 31.56
CA LYS A 93 -35.76 -3.29 32.42
C LYS A 93 -35.42 -1.79 32.35
N GLN A 94 -35.21 -1.23 33.53
CA GLN A 94 -34.66 0.10 33.74
C GLN A 94 -33.26 -0.05 34.33
N MET A 95 -32.35 0.83 33.92
CA MET A 95 -30.96 0.82 34.36
C MET A 95 -30.34 2.20 34.19
N GLN A 96 -29.16 2.38 34.76
CA GLN A 96 -28.38 3.59 34.54
C GLN A 96 -27.75 3.58 33.14
N ILE A 97 -27.56 4.75 32.54
CA ILE A 97 -26.93 4.90 31.21
C ILE A 97 -25.61 4.12 31.11
N GLN A 98 -24.77 4.15 32.16
CA GLN A 98 -23.50 3.41 32.18
C GLN A 98 -23.64 1.88 32.03
N SER A 99 -24.80 1.32 32.35
CA SER A 99 -25.11 -0.10 32.26
C SER A 99 -25.91 -0.47 31.01
N LEU A 100 -26.29 0.51 30.18
CA LEU A 100 -27.12 0.29 29.00
C LEU A 100 -26.42 -0.59 27.96
N ASP A 101 -25.16 -0.29 27.64
CA ASP A 101 -24.40 -1.05 26.64
C ASP A 101 -24.23 -2.51 27.04
N SER A 102 -23.86 -2.77 28.31
CA SER A 102 -23.69 -4.13 28.82
C SER A 102 -25.00 -4.91 28.83
N HIS A 103 -26.11 -4.25 29.16
CA HIS A 103 -27.43 -4.83 29.08
C HIS A 103 -27.83 -5.20 27.64
N LEU A 104 -27.63 -4.30 26.67
CA LEU A 104 -28.07 -4.51 25.29
C LEU A 104 -27.37 -5.70 24.62
N LEU A 105 -26.11 -5.95 24.97
CA LEU A 105 -25.36 -7.15 24.54
C LEU A 105 -25.99 -8.46 25.03
N GLN A 106 -26.74 -8.42 26.13
CA GLN A 106 -27.31 -9.60 26.80
C GLN A 106 -28.83 -9.58 26.85
N CYS A 107 -29.47 -8.59 26.23
CA CYS A 107 -30.91 -8.38 26.36
C CYS A 107 -31.66 -9.51 25.65
N GLU A 108 -32.53 -10.21 26.38
CA GLU A 108 -33.30 -11.32 25.81
C GLU A 108 -34.37 -10.87 24.81
N TYR A 109 -34.64 -9.58 24.73
CA TYR A 109 -35.62 -9.00 23.81
C TYR A 109 -34.99 -8.43 22.54
N VAL A 110 -33.67 -8.51 22.39
CA VAL A 110 -32.99 -8.08 21.16
C VAL A 110 -33.49 -8.93 19.99
N GLU A 111 -33.89 -8.27 18.90
CA GLU A 111 -34.32 -8.96 17.69
C GLU A 111 -33.11 -9.59 17.01
N THR A 112 -33.18 -10.89 16.76
CA THR A 112 -32.11 -11.64 16.11
C THR A 112 -32.69 -12.72 15.19
N LYS A 113 -31.86 -13.19 14.26
CA LYS A 113 -32.24 -14.29 13.36
C LYS A 113 -31.94 -15.63 14.00
N CYS A 114 -32.65 -16.67 13.58
CA CYS A 114 -32.27 -18.04 13.90
C CYS A 114 -30.83 -18.31 13.42
N PRO A 115 -29.96 -18.91 14.26
CA PRO A 115 -28.57 -19.18 13.89
C PRO A 115 -28.42 -20.38 12.95
N PHE A 116 -29.48 -21.18 12.76
CA PHE A 116 -29.43 -22.33 11.88
C PHE A 116 -29.47 -21.87 10.42
N PRO A 117 -28.52 -22.34 9.59
CA PRO A 117 -28.53 -22.05 8.15
C PRO A 117 -29.87 -22.43 7.53
N GLU A 118 -30.34 -21.63 6.57
CA GLU A 118 -31.61 -21.82 5.85
C GLU A 118 -32.89 -21.55 6.68
N CYS A 119 -32.78 -21.11 7.93
CA CYS A 119 -33.94 -20.65 8.70
C CYS A 119 -34.07 -19.12 8.64
N ASP A 120 -35.13 -18.63 8.01
CA ASP A 120 -35.41 -17.19 7.90
C ASP A 120 -36.17 -16.60 9.10
N PHE A 121 -36.48 -17.41 10.11
CA PHE A 121 -37.21 -16.97 11.31
C PHE A 121 -36.40 -15.94 12.10
N LYS A 122 -37.06 -14.84 12.51
CA LYS A 122 -36.48 -13.76 13.31
C LYS A 122 -37.45 -13.33 14.39
N ASP A 123 -36.93 -13.15 15.58
CA ASP A 123 -37.70 -12.70 16.75
C ASP A 123 -36.72 -12.23 17.83
N SER A 124 -37.23 -11.80 18.97
CA SER A 124 -36.49 -11.64 20.21
C SER A 124 -35.61 -12.85 20.55
N LEU A 125 -34.43 -12.63 21.11
CA LEU A 125 -33.50 -13.67 21.53
C LEU A 125 -34.18 -14.74 22.42
N LYS A 126 -35.12 -14.34 23.27
CA LYS A 126 -35.97 -15.24 24.09
C LYS A 126 -36.78 -16.20 23.23
N GLN A 127 -37.50 -15.69 22.22
CA GLN A 127 -38.29 -16.53 21.32
C GLN A 127 -37.41 -17.36 20.39
N ILE A 128 -36.26 -16.84 19.97
CA ILE A 128 -35.28 -17.60 19.20
C ILE A 128 -34.76 -18.81 19.99
N LYS A 129 -34.45 -18.66 21.29
CA LYS A 129 -34.06 -19.80 22.15
C LYS A 129 -35.14 -20.90 22.19
N ILE A 130 -36.42 -20.53 22.22
CA ILE A 130 -37.55 -21.46 22.20
C ILE A 130 -37.68 -22.11 20.82
N HIS A 131 -37.66 -21.31 19.75
CA HIS A 131 -37.70 -21.76 18.37
C HIS A 131 -36.59 -22.78 18.06
N GLN A 132 -35.37 -22.55 18.54
CA GLN A 132 -34.22 -23.43 18.31
C GLN A 132 -34.43 -24.87 18.78
N LEU A 133 -35.30 -25.11 19.76
CA LEU A 133 -35.61 -26.47 20.25
C LEU A 133 -36.38 -27.29 19.20
N ASN A 134 -37.21 -26.63 18.39
CA ASN A 134 -38.13 -27.25 17.44
C ASN A 134 -37.87 -26.82 15.98
N CYS A 135 -36.77 -26.11 15.72
CA CYS A 135 -36.43 -25.63 14.38
C CYS A 135 -36.19 -26.81 13.43
N GLU A 136 -36.85 -26.82 12.28
CA GLU A 136 -36.67 -27.86 11.25
C GLU A 136 -35.25 -27.86 10.65
N HIS A 137 -34.58 -26.71 10.70
CA HIS A 137 -33.20 -26.54 10.24
C HIS A 137 -32.17 -26.80 11.34
N ARG A 138 -32.60 -27.26 12.53
CA ARG A 138 -31.72 -27.53 13.66
C ARG A 138 -30.62 -28.52 13.27
N THR A 139 -29.38 -28.10 13.46
CA THR A 139 -28.19 -28.91 13.16
C THR A 139 -27.49 -29.40 14.43
N LYS A 140 -26.76 -30.51 14.29
CA LYS A 140 -25.86 -31.07 15.29
C LYS A 140 -24.49 -31.29 14.67
N ASN A 141 -23.44 -31.20 15.50
CA ASN A 141 -22.09 -31.56 15.10
C ASN A 141 -21.81 -33.03 15.42
N CYS A 142 -21.16 -33.72 14.50
CA CYS A 142 -20.70 -35.09 14.70
C CYS A 142 -19.38 -35.09 15.48
N GLU A 143 -19.32 -35.84 16.58
CA GLU A 143 -18.10 -35.94 17.40
C GLU A 143 -16.96 -36.70 16.71
N LYS A 144 -17.26 -37.52 15.69
CA LYS A 144 -16.26 -38.34 14.99
C LYS A 144 -15.64 -37.66 13.78
N CYS A 145 -16.45 -36.96 12.99
CA CYS A 145 -16.00 -36.35 11.73
C CYS A 145 -16.01 -34.81 11.76
N GLU A 146 -16.47 -34.22 12.88
CA GLU A 146 -16.63 -32.77 13.08
C GLU A 146 -17.61 -32.10 12.09
N GLY A 147 -18.36 -32.91 11.33
CA GLY A 147 -19.33 -32.42 10.36
C GLY A 147 -20.62 -31.94 11.00
N THR A 148 -21.17 -30.85 10.49
CA THR A 148 -22.50 -30.34 10.87
C THR A 148 -23.58 -30.95 9.96
N TYR A 149 -24.67 -31.45 10.54
CA TYR A 149 -25.80 -32.05 9.80
C TYR A 149 -27.13 -31.71 10.47
N LYS A 150 -28.24 -31.73 9.71
CA LYS A 150 -29.59 -31.53 10.26
C LYS A 150 -30.01 -32.73 11.10
N ILE A 151 -30.61 -32.49 12.27
CA ILE A 151 -31.02 -33.59 13.19
C ILE A 151 -32.04 -34.52 12.55
N ASN A 152 -32.86 -34.01 11.64
CA ASN A 152 -33.88 -34.78 10.92
C ASN A 152 -33.33 -35.55 9.70
N GLN A 153 -32.02 -35.53 9.47
CA GLN A 153 -31.36 -36.23 8.38
C GLN A 153 -30.40 -37.28 8.91
N GLU A 154 -30.30 -38.41 8.21
CA GLU A 154 -29.29 -39.42 8.51
C GLU A 154 -27.89 -38.87 8.21
N HIS A 155 -26.96 -39.08 9.14
CA HIS A 155 -25.57 -38.67 9.02
C HIS A 155 -24.65 -39.87 8.84
N ASP A 156 -24.03 -39.96 7.67
CA ASP A 156 -22.96 -40.91 7.40
C ASP A 156 -21.59 -40.23 7.53
N CYS A 157 -20.85 -40.62 8.57
CA CYS A 157 -19.50 -40.14 8.83
C CYS A 157 -18.54 -40.43 7.67
N LEU A 158 -18.65 -41.60 7.02
CA LEU A 158 -17.77 -42.00 5.94
C LEU A 158 -17.99 -41.10 4.73
N ILE A 159 -19.24 -40.87 4.33
CA ILE A 159 -19.57 -39.96 3.21
C ILE A 159 -19.07 -38.54 3.50
N HIS A 160 -19.26 -38.04 4.74
CA HIS A 160 -18.78 -36.72 5.11
C HIS A 160 -17.24 -36.63 5.02
N LEU A 161 -16.52 -37.61 5.58
CA LEU A 161 -15.06 -37.65 5.56
C LEU A 161 -14.53 -37.76 4.13
N LEU A 162 -15.14 -38.59 3.28
CA LEU A 162 -14.77 -38.70 1.86
C LEU A 162 -14.95 -37.37 1.12
N LYS A 163 -16.03 -36.63 1.38
CA LYS A 163 -16.22 -35.28 0.82
C LYS A 163 -15.17 -34.30 1.32
N LYS A 164 -14.84 -34.33 2.62
CA LYS A 164 -13.81 -33.49 3.24
C LYS A 164 -12.43 -33.75 2.61
N LEU A 165 -12.07 -35.02 2.40
CA LEU A 165 -10.83 -35.41 1.73
C LEU A 165 -10.76 -34.92 0.29
N LYS A 166 -11.83 -35.12 -0.51
CA LYS A 166 -11.88 -34.62 -1.89
C LYS A 166 -11.71 -33.10 -1.96
N LEU A 167 -12.38 -32.36 -1.09
CA LEU A 167 -12.25 -30.90 -1.02
C LEU A 167 -10.82 -30.49 -0.63
N GLN A 168 -10.18 -31.23 0.27
CA GLN A 168 -8.80 -30.99 0.66
C GLN A 168 -7.82 -31.23 -0.50
N GLU A 169 -8.02 -32.30 -1.28
CA GLU A 169 -7.24 -32.60 -2.49
C GLU A 169 -7.40 -31.49 -3.55
N GLU A 170 -8.63 -31.02 -3.78
CA GLU A 170 -8.91 -29.90 -4.70
C GLU A 170 -8.23 -28.60 -4.25
N ASN A 171 -8.31 -28.29 -2.95
CA ASN A 171 -7.65 -27.12 -2.37
C ASN A 171 -6.13 -27.21 -2.47
N GLN A 172 -5.56 -28.40 -2.25
CA GLN A 172 -4.12 -28.64 -2.37
C GLN A 172 -3.66 -28.44 -3.81
N LEU A 173 -4.40 -28.98 -4.78
CA LEU A 173 -4.11 -28.79 -6.21
C LEU A 173 -4.23 -27.32 -6.61
N ALA A 174 -5.22 -26.60 -6.10
CA ALA A 174 -5.39 -25.16 -6.35
C ALA A 174 -4.22 -24.35 -5.76
N TYR A 175 -3.75 -24.69 -4.56
CA TYR A 175 -2.57 -24.06 -3.96
C TYR A 175 -1.32 -24.35 -4.80
N GLN A 176 -1.12 -25.60 -5.22
CA GLN A 176 0.01 -26.00 -6.04
C GLN A 176 0.04 -25.24 -7.38
N LYS A 177 -1.10 -25.12 -8.06
CA LYS A 177 -1.19 -24.31 -9.30
C LYS A 177 -0.82 -22.85 -9.07
N LYS A 178 -1.24 -22.26 -7.94
CA LYS A 178 -0.87 -20.88 -7.58
C LYS A 178 0.63 -20.76 -7.30
N THR A 179 1.22 -21.71 -6.57
CA THR A 179 2.66 -21.70 -6.30
C THR A 179 3.47 -21.86 -7.57
N ASP A 180 3.07 -22.77 -8.47
CA ASP A 180 3.73 -22.99 -9.75
C ASP A 180 3.68 -21.72 -10.61
N GLN A 181 2.54 -21.03 -10.64
CA GLN A 181 2.40 -19.76 -11.35
C GLN A 181 3.33 -18.68 -10.79
N ILE A 182 3.46 -18.58 -9.46
CA ILE A 182 4.38 -17.64 -8.81
C ILE A 182 5.83 -17.99 -9.13
N ILE A 183 6.19 -19.28 -9.07
CA ILE A 183 7.54 -19.74 -9.42
C ILE A 183 7.87 -19.36 -10.86
N MET A 184 6.95 -19.58 -11.79
CA MET A 184 7.14 -19.21 -13.19
C MET A 184 7.37 -17.70 -13.38
N ASP A 185 6.58 -16.84 -12.73
CA ASP A 185 6.78 -15.38 -12.76
C ASP A 185 8.13 -14.97 -12.15
N LEU A 186 8.53 -15.59 -11.04
CA LEU A 186 9.84 -15.33 -10.42
C LEU A 186 11.00 -15.76 -11.33
N VAL A 187 10.90 -16.92 -11.98
CA VAL A 187 11.91 -17.39 -12.95
C VAL A 187 12.00 -16.44 -14.13
N GLU A 188 10.88 -15.95 -14.65
CA GLU A 188 10.88 -14.97 -15.74
C GLU A 188 11.56 -13.66 -15.33
N ARG A 189 11.25 -13.12 -14.15
CA ARG A 189 11.91 -11.91 -13.62
C ARG A 189 13.40 -12.12 -13.39
N LEU A 190 13.81 -13.28 -12.87
CA LEU A 190 15.23 -13.61 -12.71
C LEU A 190 15.95 -13.61 -14.06
N ASN A 191 15.36 -14.22 -15.10
CA ASN A 191 15.91 -14.19 -16.44
C ASN A 191 16.01 -12.76 -17.00
N GLN A 192 15.02 -11.91 -16.76
CA GLN A 192 15.07 -10.49 -17.15
C GLN A 192 16.21 -9.75 -16.43
N LEU A 193 16.39 -9.97 -15.13
CA LEU A 193 17.48 -9.38 -14.35
C LEU A 193 18.85 -9.87 -14.81
N GLU A 194 19.01 -11.17 -15.10
CA GLU A 194 20.24 -11.70 -15.67
C GLU A 194 20.57 -11.07 -17.03
N ASN A 195 19.57 -10.88 -17.88
CA ASN A 195 19.76 -10.26 -19.19
C ASN A 195 20.18 -8.78 -19.08
N LEU A 196 19.66 -8.05 -18.10
CA LEU A 196 20.11 -6.68 -17.80
C LEU A 196 21.56 -6.65 -17.31
N GLN A 197 21.99 -7.64 -16.53
CA GLN A 197 23.37 -7.75 -16.05
C GLN A 197 24.36 -8.18 -17.16
N LYS A 198 23.92 -8.99 -18.13
CA LYS A 198 24.71 -9.41 -19.30
C LYS A 198 24.99 -8.26 -20.30
N GLY A 199 24.46 -7.06 -20.07
CA GLY A 199 24.63 -5.85 -20.91
C GLY A 199 25.94 -5.04 -20.76
N SER A 200 26.97 -5.53 -20.07
CA SER A 200 28.25 -4.80 -19.96
C SER A 200 29.48 -5.65 -20.29
N ASN A 201 29.69 -5.89 -21.59
CA ASN A 201 30.88 -6.57 -22.10
C ASN A 201 32.13 -5.66 -22.12
N LYS A 202 32.32 -4.84 -21.07
CA LYS A 202 33.39 -3.82 -21.01
C LYS A 202 34.73 -4.45 -21.36
N PRO A 203 35.59 -3.78 -22.15
CA PRO A 203 36.83 -4.38 -22.63
C PRO A 203 37.68 -4.74 -21.43
N LYS A 204 38.27 -5.94 -21.44
CA LYS A 204 39.14 -6.41 -20.35
C LYS A 204 40.61 -6.44 -20.77
N CYS A 205 41.48 -6.22 -19.79
CA CYS A 205 42.91 -6.47 -19.92
C CYS A 205 43.19 -7.99 -19.96
N TYR A 206 44.46 -8.39 -20.15
CA TYR A 206 44.84 -9.81 -20.18
C TYR A 206 44.59 -10.54 -18.85
N GLN A 207 44.52 -9.82 -17.73
CA GLN A 207 44.19 -10.35 -16.41
C GLN A 207 42.68 -10.35 -16.10
N GLY A 208 41.83 -9.93 -17.04
CA GLY A 208 40.38 -9.90 -16.85
C GLY A 208 39.82 -8.66 -16.15
N HIS A 209 40.66 -7.68 -15.77
CA HIS A 209 40.20 -6.40 -15.23
C HIS A 209 39.53 -5.53 -16.29
N VAL A 210 38.48 -4.82 -15.90
CA VAL A 210 37.74 -3.88 -16.76
C VAL A 210 38.63 -2.68 -17.12
N LEU A 211 38.61 -2.29 -18.40
CA LEU A 211 39.34 -1.15 -18.94
C LEU A 211 38.47 0.11 -18.91
N ASN A 212 39.06 1.22 -18.48
CA ASN A 212 38.41 2.54 -18.41
C ASN A 212 38.85 3.42 -19.58
N TRP A 213 37.92 4.17 -20.17
CA TRP A 213 38.21 5.14 -21.22
C TRP A 213 38.77 6.44 -20.63
N ILE A 214 39.84 6.97 -21.23
CA ILE A 214 40.49 8.22 -20.81
C ILE A 214 40.69 9.19 -21.97
N TYR A 215 40.80 10.47 -21.60
CA TYR A 215 41.30 11.52 -22.48
C TYR A 215 42.77 11.24 -22.87
N PRO A 216 43.22 11.59 -24.09
CA PRO A 216 44.58 11.34 -24.55
C PRO A 216 45.64 11.93 -23.61
N LYS A 217 46.64 11.11 -23.26
CA LYS A 217 47.78 11.54 -22.44
C LYS A 217 49.09 11.15 -23.13
N LYS A 218 49.99 12.13 -23.27
CA LYS A 218 51.34 11.89 -23.80
C LYS A 218 52.13 10.99 -22.84
N GLY A 219 52.94 10.11 -23.38
CA GLY A 219 53.86 9.26 -22.61
C GLY A 219 53.31 7.90 -22.16
N ILE A 220 52.06 7.55 -22.48
CA ILE A 220 51.53 6.21 -22.24
C ILE A 220 51.78 5.31 -23.45
N GLN A 221 52.38 4.14 -23.23
CA GLN A 221 52.59 3.12 -24.26
C GLN A 221 51.47 2.08 -24.25
N CYS A 222 51.05 1.64 -25.43
CA CYS A 222 50.12 0.52 -25.52
C CYS A 222 50.83 -0.79 -25.16
N GLU A 223 50.25 -1.55 -24.22
CA GLU A 223 50.82 -2.81 -23.75
C GLU A 223 50.96 -3.85 -24.85
N GLN A 224 50.06 -3.85 -25.84
CA GLN A 224 50.00 -4.87 -26.87
C GLN A 224 50.89 -4.58 -28.09
N CYS A 225 50.90 -3.34 -28.60
CA CYS A 225 51.70 -2.98 -29.78
C CYS A 225 52.99 -2.20 -29.45
N LYS A 226 53.21 -1.86 -28.17
CA LYS A 226 54.35 -1.10 -27.65
C LYS A 226 54.56 0.29 -28.26
N GLN A 227 53.61 0.78 -29.05
CA GLN A 227 53.65 2.13 -29.61
C GLN A 227 53.19 3.15 -28.56
N ALA A 228 53.99 4.20 -28.36
CA ALA A 228 53.57 5.42 -27.68
C ALA A 228 52.85 6.31 -28.71
N ASN A 229 51.55 6.52 -28.55
CA ASN A 229 50.82 7.49 -29.35
C ASN A 229 49.64 8.08 -28.56
N ASP A 230 49.12 9.22 -29.04
CA ASP A 230 47.95 9.89 -28.46
C ASP A 230 46.64 9.07 -28.64
N ASN A 231 46.70 7.88 -29.24
CA ASN A 231 45.55 7.00 -29.45
C ASN A 231 45.41 5.92 -28.35
N VAL A 232 46.20 5.98 -27.28
CA VAL A 232 45.96 5.20 -26.06
C VAL A 232 44.76 5.78 -25.34
N ARG A 233 43.69 4.98 -25.26
CA ARG A 233 42.38 5.42 -24.73
C ARG A 233 41.84 4.55 -23.62
N TYR A 234 42.32 3.32 -23.51
CA TYR A 234 41.91 2.41 -22.44
C TYR A 234 43.05 2.26 -21.44
N ILE A 235 42.75 2.37 -20.15
CA ILE A 235 43.67 2.02 -19.08
C ILE A 235 43.10 0.95 -18.18
N CYS A 236 43.98 0.09 -17.69
CA CYS A 236 43.71 -0.76 -16.55
C CYS A 236 44.36 -0.12 -15.33
N GLU A 237 43.56 0.46 -14.43
CA GLU A 237 44.09 1.04 -13.20
C GLU A 237 44.81 0.00 -12.31
N PRO A 238 44.26 -1.22 -12.10
CA PRO A 238 44.94 -2.25 -11.31
C PRO A 238 46.31 -2.65 -11.85
N CYS A 239 46.41 -2.83 -13.18
CA CYS A 239 47.65 -3.29 -13.81
C CYS A 239 48.58 -2.15 -14.25
N ARG A 240 48.12 -0.89 -14.19
CA ARG A 240 48.82 0.31 -14.70
C ARG A 240 49.29 0.21 -16.16
N ILE A 241 48.48 -0.42 -17.01
CA ILE A 241 48.77 -0.60 -18.44
C ILE A 241 47.75 0.12 -19.32
N GLY A 242 48.18 0.56 -20.50
CA GLY A 242 47.34 1.22 -21.50
C GLY A 242 47.08 0.37 -22.74
N TYR A 243 45.94 0.58 -23.40
CA TYR A 243 45.62 0.00 -24.70
C TYR A 243 45.20 1.09 -25.69
N CYS A 244 45.76 1.02 -26.90
CA CYS A 244 45.35 1.89 -28.00
C CYS A 244 44.08 1.38 -28.68
N GLN A 245 43.36 2.30 -29.33
CA GLN A 245 42.12 2.02 -30.06
C GLN A 245 42.29 0.95 -31.17
N ARG A 246 43.53 0.70 -31.66
CA ARG A 246 43.81 -0.37 -32.64
C ARG A 246 43.80 -1.74 -31.99
N CYS A 247 44.40 -1.84 -30.80
CA CYS A 247 44.58 -3.10 -30.08
C CYS A 247 43.34 -3.48 -29.28
N LYS A 248 42.57 -2.48 -28.81
CA LYS A 248 41.27 -2.66 -28.17
C LYS A 248 40.32 -1.62 -28.76
N GLN A 249 39.43 -2.06 -29.64
CA GLN A 249 38.46 -1.16 -30.27
C GLN A 249 37.54 -0.54 -29.22
N PRO A 250 37.14 0.74 -29.40
CA PRO A 250 36.19 1.39 -28.52
C PRO A 250 34.86 0.64 -28.48
N GLU A 251 34.26 0.54 -27.30
CA GLU A 251 32.89 0.04 -27.20
C GLU A 251 31.91 1.04 -27.82
N PHE A 252 31.02 0.53 -28.66
CA PHE A 252 29.91 1.31 -29.19
C PHE A 252 28.58 0.80 -28.62
N LYS A 253 27.93 1.64 -27.83
CA LYS A 253 26.59 1.38 -27.26
C LYS A 253 25.53 2.28 -27.89
N GLY A 254 25.64 2.50 -29.20
CA GLY A 254 24.67 3.32 -29.94
C GLY A 254 24.94 4.81 -29.75
N ASN A 255 24.05 5.52 -29.06
CA ASN A 255 24.10 6.98 -28.94
C ASN A 255 25.02 7.49 -27.80
N VAL A 256 25.82 6.63 -27.18
CA VAL A 256 26.73 7.01 -26.09
C VAL A 256 28.18 6.65 -26.38
N CYS A 257 29.12 7.44 -25.84
CA CYS A 257 30.55 7.19 -25.88
C CYS A 257 30.96 6.02 -24.94
N PRO A 258 32.22 5.55 -24.97
CA PRO A 258 32.69 4.47 -24.09
C PRO A 258 32.60 4.78 -22.59
N SER A 259 32.54 6.06 -22.21
CA SER A 259 32.29 6.53 -20.83
C SER A 259 30.80 6.75 -20.51
N ASN A 260 29.89 6.31 -21.39
CA ASN A 260 28.42 6.47 -21.30
C ASN A 260 27.87 7.91 -21.41
N HIS A 261 28.63 8.90 -21.90
CA HIS A 261 28.06 10.20 -22.23
C HIS A 261 27.31 10.18 -23.56
N VAL A 262 26.23 10.96 -23.67
CA VAL A 262 25.45 11.06 -24.91
C VAL A 262 26.23 11.82 -25.99
N LEU A 263 26.31 11.22 -27.17
CA LEU A 263 26.99 11.82 -28.32
C LEU A 263 26.14 12.92 -28.96
N GLN A 264 26.76 14.05 -29.29
CA GLN A 264 26.13 15.17 -29.98
C GLN A 264 26.36 15.07 -31.50
N PHE A 265 25.29 15.17 -32.28
CA PHE A 265 25.37 15.16 -33.74
C PHE A 265 25.73 16.53 -34.30
N SER A 266 26.65 16.57 -35.26
CA SER A 266 26.93 17.73 -36.10
C SER A 266 27.00 17.35 -37.56
N GLN A 267 26.24 18.07 -38.39
CA GLN A 267 26.23 17.89 -39.84
C GLN A 267 27.50 18.44 -40.52
N LYS A 268 28.17 19.43 -39.90
CA LYS A 268 29.41 20.03 -40.39
C LYS A 268 30.51 19.83 -39.34
N PRO A 269 31.39 18.83 -39.49
CA PRO A 269 32.48 18.60 -38.53
C PRO A 269 33.47 19.77 -38.53
N GLY A 270 34.15 20.00 -37.41
CA GLY A 270 35.28 20.93 -37.36
C GLY A 270 36.48 20.44 -38.19
N PHE A 271 37.32 21.37 -38.63
CA PHE A 271 38.54 21.05 -39.38
C PHE A 271 39.47 20.14 -38.54
N GLY A 272 39.95 19.05 -39.15
CA GLY A 272 40.94 18.17 -38.54
C GLY A 272 40.40 17.02 -37.67
N LEU A 273 39.07 16.92 -37.46
CA LEU A 273 38.48 15.82 -36.69
C LEU A 273 38.73 14.46 -37.36
N ARG A 274 39.11 13.46 -36.55
CA ARG A 274 39.35 12.08 -36.99
C ARG A 274 38.38 11.15 -36.27
N CYS A 275 37.83 10.19 -37.00
CA CYS A 275 36.93 9.20 -36.41
C CYS A 275 37.71 8.19 -35.56
N ASP A 276 37.33 7.94 -34.31
CA ASP A 276 38.01 7.00 -33.40
C ASP A 276 37.87 5.52 -33.80
N PHE A 277 36.95 5.20 -34.72
CA PHE A 277 36.82 3.86 -35.28
C PHE A 277 37.64 3.68 -36.56
N CYS A 278 37.36 4.47 -37.61
CA CYS A 278 38.04 4.31 -38.91
C CYS A 278 39.33 5.12 -39.05
N ARG A 279 39.61 6.05 -38.13
CA ARG A 279 40.81 6.92 -38.07
C ARG A 279 41.01 7.87 -39.25
N LEU A 280 40.01 7.95 -40.11
CA LEU A 280 40.00 8.85 -41.26
C LEU A 280 39.51 10.24 -40.84
N ASN A 281 40.02 11.27 -41.50
CA ASN A 281 39.58 12.65 -41.30
C ASN A 281 38.12 12.79 -41.77
N ILE A 282 37.25 13.23 -40.87
CA ILE A 282 35.80 13.29 -41.10
C ILE A 282 35.48 14.48 -42.01
N TYR A 283 36.12 15.63 -41.77
CA TYR A 283 35.94 16.84 -42.57
C TYR A 283 36.35 16.63 -44.03
N SER A 284 37.52 16.04 -44.27
CA SER A 284 38.02 15.77 -45.62
C SER A 284 37.14 14.80 -46.43
N LYS A 285 36.31 14.01 -45.74
CA LYS A 285 35.35 13.10 -46.38
C LYS A 285 33.98 13.71 -46.65
N GLY A 286 33.70 14.90 -46.10
CA GLY A 286 32.36 15.49 -46.14
C GLY A 286 31.30 14.68 -45.36
N ASP A 287 31.71 13.86 -44.39
CA ASP A 287 30.77 13.09 -43.56
C ASP A 287 30.32 13.90 -42.34
N SER A 288 29.18 13.53 -41.75
CA SER A 288 28.72 14.10 -40.48
C SER A 288 29.37 13.36 -39.30
N VAL A 289 29.34 13.97 -38.11
CA VAL A 289 30.01 13.46 -36.91
C VAL A 289 29.08 13.40 -35.71
N TYR A 290 29.26 12.37 -34.88
CA TYR A 290 28.77 12.31 -33.52
C TYR A 290 29.95 12.46 -32.57
N SER A 291 29.91 13.46 -31.70
CA SER A 291 31.04 13.85 -30.84
C SER A 291 30.66 13.89 -29.37
N ASP A 292 31.55 13.45 -28.50
CA ASP A 292 31.60 13.79 -27.08
C ASP A 292 32.89 14.58 -26.82
N ARG A 293 32.73 15.87 -26.50
CA ARG A 293 33.85 16.77 -26.21
C ARG A 293 34.52 16.49 -24.86
N SER A 294 33.78 15.95 -23.90
CA SER A 294 34.31 15.65 -22.56
C SER A 294 35.25 14.45 -22.58
N CYS A 295 35.04 13.49 -23.48
CA CYS A 295 35.90 12.30 -23.64
C CYS A 295 36.79 12.33 -24.88
N ASP A 296 36.77 13.44 -25.64
CA ASP A 296 37.44 13.59 -26.93
C ASP A 296 37.18 12.38 -27.83
N PHE A 297 35.90 12.10 -28.05
CA PHE A 297 35.45 10.95 -28.82
C PHE A 297 34.61 11.40 -30.01
N ASP A 298 35.03 11.07 -31.22
CA ASP A 298 34.41 11.45 -32.48
C ASP A 298 34.17 10.20 -33.34
N ILE A 299 32.93 9.99 -33.78
CA ILE A 299 32.57 8.92 -34.71
C ILE A 299 31.89 9.52 -35.95
N CYS A 300 32.41 9.20 -37.14
CA CYS A 300 31.75 9.61 -38.38
C CYS A 300 30.43 8.85 -38.58
N ASN A 301 29.45 9.49 -39.20
CA ASN A 301 28.12 8.92 -39.38
C ASN A 301 28.17 7.58 -40.14
N THR A 302 29.07 7.44 -41.13
CA THR A 302 29.27 6.15 -41.82
C THR A 302 29.64 5.01 -40.84
N CYS A 303 30.53 5.26 -39.87
CA CYS A 303 30.89 4.26 -38.85
C CYS A 303 29.75 4.04 -37.85
N PHE A 304 29.07 5.12 -37.46
CA PHE A 304 27.93 5.08 -36.54
C PHE A 304 26.79 4.21 -37.07
N GLN A 305 26.42 4.36 -38.35
CA GLN A 305 25.36 3.54 -38.96
C GLN A 305 25.80 2.07 -39.10
N LYS A 306 27.04 1.80 -39.52
CA LYS A 306 27.57 0.43 -39.62
C LYS A 306 27.51 -0.30 -38.28
N LEU A 307 27.92 0.35 -37.20
CA LEU A 307 27.94 -0.25 -35.86
C LEU A 307 26.55 -0.36 -35.22
N LYS A 308 25.57 0.42 -35.69
CA LYS A 308 24.15 0.24 -35.32
C LYS A 308 23.52 -1.02 -35.94
N VAL A 309 23.92 -1.39 -37.16
CA VAL A 309 23.32 -2.52 -37.92
C VAL A 309 23.93 -3.88 -37.54
N MET A 310 25.12 -3.91 -36.94
CA MET A 310 25.83 -5.14 -36.53
C MET A 310 25.39 -5.70 -35.15
N LYS A 311 24.24 -5.30 -34.62
CA LYS A 311 23.68 -5.78 -33.35
C LYS A 311 22.34 -6.46 -33.56
#